data_AF-A0A1H6BMA5-F1
#
_entry.id   AF-A0A1H6BMA5-F1
#
_cell.length_a   1.000
_cell.length_b   1.000
_cell.length_c   1.000
_cell.angle_alpha   90.00
_cell.angle_beta   90.00
_cell.angle_gamma   90.00
#
_symmetry.space_group_name_H-M   'P 1'
#
loop_
_entity.id
_entity.type
_entity.pdbx_description
1 polymer ?
#
loop_
_entity_poly.entity_id
_entity_poly.type
_entity_poly.pdbx_seq_one_letter_code
_entity_poly.pdbx_strand_id
1 'polypeptide(L)'
;MTSEFNIEEFKGKLNELTKNGYALIKGNPFAIFSINFSDKPFYGNIYESEFKITKNANLNPVPYVIIGNFKKSGKATVVKYKIKPMKFGYYWIRFIPILINIVGIFALLLNLKNIDKNIFTIKSFIIVFMVELFLLFPILLTEMKKRKFEKEFLTKLKINNNYR
;
A
#
# COMPACT_ATOMS: atom_id res chain seq x y z
N MET A 1 14.91 -16.11 -2.37
CA MET A 1 15.18 -15.37 -3.63
C MET A 1 16.62 -14.90 -3.60
N THR A 2 17.21 -14.63 -4.76
CA THR A 2 18.64 -14.30 -4.85
C THR A 2 18.82 -13.04 -5.66
N SER A 3 19.56 -12.07 -5.14
CA SER A 3 19.98 -10.88 -5.87
C SER A 3 21.25 -11.16 -6.66
N GLU A 4 21.34 -10.55 -7.84
CA GLU A 4 22.57 -10.51 -8.65
C GLU A 4 23.70 -9.73 -7.96
N PHE A 5 23.36 -8.83 -7.03
CA PHE A 5 24.33 -8.05 -6.27
C PHE A 5 24.99 -8.88 -5.17
N ASN A 6 26.28 -8.61 -4.94
CA ASN A 6 26.93 -9.07 -3.72
C ASN A 6 26.36 -8.33 -2.49
N ILE A 7 26.72 -8.75 -1.27
CA ILE A 7 26.05 -8.25 -0.05
C ILE A 7 26.28 -6.75 0.17
N GLU A 8 27.47 -6.25 -0.15
CA GLU A 8 27.83 -4.84 0.03
C GLU A 8 27.13 -3.96 -1.02
N GLU A 9 27.14 -4.41 -2.28
CA GLU A 9 26.40 -3.77 -3.38
C GLU A 9 24.90 -3.74 -3.11
N PHE A 10 24.33 -4.85 -2.66
CA PHE A 10 22.91 -4.96 -2.33
C PHE A 10 22.53 -3.96 -1.25
N LYS A 11 23.30 -3.93 -0.15
CA LYS A 11 23.07 -2.99 0.96
C LYS A 11 23.27 -1.55 0.51
N GLY A 12 24.30 -1.27 -0.29
CA GLY A 12 24.56 0.04 -0.87
C GLY A 12 23.39 0.53 -1.73
N LYS A 13 22.92 -0.31 -2.66
CA LYS A 13 21.79 0.00 -3.54
C LYS A 13 20.49 0.18 -2.76
N LEU A 14 20.25 -0.67 -1.76
CA LEU A 14 19.08 -0.55 -0.90
C LEU A 14 19.07 0.78 -0.14
N ASN A 15 20.22 1.23 0.38
CA ASN A 15 20.37 2.53 1.03
C ASN A 15 20.21 3.72 0.06
N GLU A 16 20.78 3.62 -1.14
CA GLU A 16 20.63 4.63 -2.18
C GLU A 16 19.16 4.84 -2.54
N LEU A 17 18.41 3.75 -2.69
CA LEU A 17 16.99 3.75 -3.07
C LEU A 17 16.01 4.05 -1.92
N THR A 18 16.49 4.09 -0.67
CA THR A 18 15.63 4.25 0.51
C THR A 18 15.87 5.58 1.21
N LYS A 19 14.80 6.35 1.42
CA LYS A 19 14.81 7.49 2.34
C LYS A 19 14.61 6.95 3.76
N ASN A 20 15.55 7.26 4.63
CA ASN A 20 15.47 6.86 6.04
C ASN A 20 14.24 7.46 6.73
N GLY A 21 13.53 6.61 7.47
CA GLY A 21 12.40 7.01 8.29
C GLY A 21 11.49 5.84 8.64
N TYR A 22 10.40 6.10 9.36
CA TYR A 22 9.54 5.03 9.83
C TYR A 22 8.51 4.62 8.78
N ALA A 23 8.63 3.39 8.24
CA ALA A 23 7.79 2.91 7.14
C ALA A 23 6.27 3.11 7.35
N LEU A 24 5.77 3.05 8.59
CA LEU A 24 4.33 3.21 8.86
C LEU A 24 3.81 4.62 8.54
N ILE A 25 4.67 5.64 8.49
CA ILE A 25 4.29 7.02 8.18
C ILE A 25 3.80 7.15 6.73
N LYS A 26 4.41 6.39 5.80
CA LYS A 26 4.13 6.49 4.35
C LYS A 26 3.07 5.54 3.82
N GLY A 27 2.69 4.52 4.57
CA GLY A 27 1.66 3.55 4.15
C GLY A 27 0.28 3.82 4.73
N ASN A 28 0.01 5.03 5.24
CA ASN A 28 -1.28 5.39 5.83
C ASN A 28 -1.90 6.62 5.14
N PRO A 29 -3.22 6.87 5.30
CA PRO A 29 -3.93 7.97 4.65
C PRO A 29 -3.37 9.37 4.97
N PHE A 30 -2.74 9.52 6.14
CA PHE A 30 -2.11 10.76 6.60
C PHE A 30 -0.67 10.94 6.09
N ALA A 31 -0.21 10.09 5.15
CA ALA A 31 1.10 10.24 4.51
C ALA A 31 1.29 11.61 3.86
N ILE A 32 0.20 12.29 3.47
CA ILE A 32 0.22 13.65 2.95
C ILE A 32 0.82 14.68 3.94
N PHE A 33 0.74 14.46 5.25
CA PHE A 33 1.33 15.34 6.26
C PHE A 33 2.81 15.08 6.50
N SER A 34 3.38 14.07 5.86
CA SER A 34 4.77 13.65 6.05
C SER A 34 5.66 13.98 4.86
N ILE A 35 5.31 15.01 4.08
CA ILE A 35 5.97 15.34 2.81
C ILE A 35 7.48 15.31 2.98
N ASN A 36 8.13 14.48 2.16
CA ASN A 36 9.55 14.60 1.91
C ASN A 36 9.72 14.85 0.41
N PHE A 37 10.68 15.69 0.05
CA PHE A 37 11.04 16.00 -1.33
C PHE A 37 12.06 14.99 -1.89
N SER A 38 12.08 13.77 -1.36
CA SER A 38 13.00 12.73 -1.82
C SER A 38 12.39 12.02 -3.03
N ASP A 39 13.17 11.93 -4.09
CA ASP A 39 12.92 11.14 -5.31
C ASP A 39 13.11 9.63 -5.10
N LYS A 40 13.69 9.23 -3.96
CA LYS A 40 13.92 7.84 -3.60
C LYS A 40 12.60 7.05 -3.59
N PRO A 41 12.56 5.87 -4.24
CA PRO A 41 11.33 5.08 -4.37
C PRO A 41 10.86 4.44 -3.07
N PHE A 42 11.78 4.18 -2.13
CA PHE A 42 11.48 3.50 -0.88
C PHE A 42 11.63 4.41 0.33
N TYR A 43 10.86 4.13 1.38
CA TYR A 43 10.90 4.83 2.65
C TYR A 43 10.92 3.80 3.79
N GLY A 44 11.86 3.90 4.72
CA GLY A 44 11.97 2.90 5.77
C GLY A 44 13.31 2.87 6.49
N ASN A 45 13.56 1.76 7.17
CA ASN A 45 14.77 1.50 7.92
C ASN A 45 15.52 0.30 7.32
N ILE A 46 16.84 0.43 7.24
CA ILE A 46 17.76 -0.63 6.85
C ILE A 46 18.73 -0.80 8.01
N TYR A 47 18.84 -2.04 8.49
CA TYR A 47 19.75 -2.47 9.55
C TYR A 47 20.92 -3.24 8.91
N GLU A 48 21.73 -3.92 9.73
CA GLU A 48 22.91 -4.63 9.22
C GLU A 48 22.58 -5.72 8.21
N SER A 49 21.58 -6.54 8.50
CA SER A 49 21.13 -7.67 7.68
C SER A 49 19.62 -7.72 7.50
N GLU A 50 18.90 -6.71 7.97
CA GLU A 50 17.44 -6.64 7.94
C GLU A 50 16.96 -5.31 7.35
N PHE A 51 15.74 -5.30 6.82
CA PHE A 51 15.13 -4.08 6.31
C PHE A 51 13.61 -4.10 6.48
N LYS A 52 13.08 -2.90 6.64
CA LYS A 52 11.64 -2.64 6.74
C LYS A 52 11.33 -1.39 5.93
N ILE A 53 10.79 -1.58 4.73
CA ILE A 53 10.56 -0.51 3.76
C ILE A 53 9.13 -0.51 3.22
N THR A 54 8.66 0.66 2.83
CA THR A 54 7.44 0.87 2.06
C THR A 54 7.71 1.76 0.86
N LYS A 55 6.70 1.98 0.02
CA LYS A 55 6.75 2.97 -1.04
C LYS A 55 6.87 4.37 -0.44
N ASN A 56 7.81 5.17 -0.93
CA ASN A 56 7.88 6.59 -0.61
C ASN A 56 6.82 7.33 -1.43
N ALA A 57 5.63 7.49 -0.86
CA ALA A 57 4.51 8.16 -1.50
C ALA A 57 3.78 9.06 -0.50
N ASN A 58 3.63 10.34 -0.86
CA ASN A 58 2.83 11.30 -0.08
C ASN A 58 1.35 11.21 -0.46
N LEU A 59 1.09 11.04 -1.76
CA LEU A 59 -0.23 10.83 -2.33
C LEU A 59 -0.36 9.36 -2.74
N ASN A 60 -1.56 8.80 -2.56
CA ASN A 60 -1.85 7.41 -2.94
C ASN A 60 -0.91 6.39 -2.28
N PRO A 61 -0.84 6.36 -0.93
CA PRO A 61 0.04 5.47 -0.19
C PRO A 61 -0.24 4.00 -0.50
N VAL A 62 0.77 3.16 -0.28
CA VAL A 62 0.64 1.71 -0.37
C VAL A 62 0.62 1.18 1.05
N PRO A 63 -0.50 0.62 1.55
CA PRO A 63 -0.65 0.19 2.94
C PRO A 63 0.04 -1.16 3.19
N TYR A 64 1.24 -1.34 2.66
CA TYR A 64 2.02 -2.56 2.74
C TYR A 64 3.46 -2.24 3.04
N VAL A 65 4.10 -3.10 3.83
CA VAL A 65 5.51 -3.04 4.16
C VAL A 65 6.20 -4.30 3.69
N ILE A 66 7.35 -4.15 3.04
CA ILE A 66 8.27 -5.24 2.80
C ILE A 66 9.19 -5.33 4.01
N ILE A 67 9.15 -6.48 4.68
CA ILE A 67 10.04 -6.79 5.80
C ILE A 67 10.88 -7.98 5.37
N GLY A 68 12.19 -7.85 5.46
CA GLY A 68 13.08 -8.92 5.05
C GLY A 68 14.43 -8.88 5.71
N ASN A 69 15.20 -9.92 5.41
CA ASN A 69 16.60 -10.02 5.73
C ASN A 69 17.39 -10.45 4.49
N PHE A 70 18.68 -10.17 4.52
CA PHE A 70 19.61 -10.52 3.47
C PHE A 70 20.90 -11.07 4.07
N LYS A 71 21.48 -12.05 3.38
CA LYS A 71 22.74 -12.70 3.80
C LYS A 71 23.59 -13.08 2.60
N LYS A 72 24.90 -13.18 2.83
CA LYS A 72 25.86 -13.62 1.82
C LYS A 72 25.64 -15.10 1.50
N SER A 73 25.70 -15.45 0.23
CA SER A 73 25.68 -16.83 -0.27
C SER A 73 26.63 -16.93 -1.47
N GLY A 74 27.88 -17.29 -1.19
CA GLY A 74 28.95 -17.24 -2.19
C GLY A 74 29.19 -15.80 -2.66
N LYS A 75 29.08 -15.56 -3.98
CA LYS A 75 29.20 -14.22 -4.59
C LYS A 75 27.88 -13.44 -4.64
N ALA A 76 26.76 -14.08 -4.33
CA ALA A 76 25.42 -13.50 -4.43
C ALA A 76 24.82 -13.22 -3.04
N THR A 77 23.71 -12.46 -3.04
CA THR A 77 22.95 -12.14 -1.83
C THR A 77 21.63 -12.90 -1.82
N VAL A 78 21.41 -13.72 -0.79
CA VAL A 78 20.12 -14.36 -0.56
C VAL A 78 19.23 -13.40 0.20
N VAL A 79 18.07 -13.11 -0.37
CA VAL A 79 17.06 -12.22 0.21
C VAL A 79 15.83 -13.04 0.57
N LYS A 80 15.39 -12.92 1.83
CA LYS A 80 14.10 -13.43 2.28
C LYS A 80 13.25 -12.25 2.74
N TYR A 81 12.07 -12.12 2.17
CA TYR A 81 11.14 -11.07 2.57
C TYR A 81 9.71 -11.56 2.62
N LYS A 82 8.87 -10.78 3.28
CA LYS A 82 7.42 -10.91 3.27
C LYS A 82 6.78 -9.53 3.15
N ILE A 83 5.64 -9.49 2.47
CA ILE A 83 4.82 -8.29 2.38
C ILE A 83 3.73 -8.39 3.42
N LYS A 84 3.67 -7.42 4.34
CA LYS A 84 2.64 -7.36 5.37
C LYS A 84 1.76 -6.13 5.18
N PRO A 85 0.44 -6.23 5.42
CA PRO A 85 -0.40 -5.05 5.50
C PRO A 85 0.01 -4.19 6.69
N MET A 86 0.00 -2.88 6.49
CA MET A 86 0.12 -1.91 7.57
C MET A 86 -1.26 -1.71 8.18
N LYS A 87 -1.51 -2.35 9.34
CA LYS A 87 -2.82 -2.41 10.02
C LYS A 87 -3.68 -1.17 9.78
N PHE A 88 -3.29 -0.01 10.30
CA PHE A 88 -4.10 1.22 10.23
C PHE A 88 -4.45 1.61 8.78
N GLY A 89 -3.47 1.77 7.89
CA GLY A 89 -3.74 2.16 6.49
C GLY A 89 -4.53 1.11 5.70
N TYR A 90 -4.27 -0.18 5.97
CA TYR A 90 -4.97 -1.29 5.31
C TYR A 90 -6.43 -1.36 5.73
N TYR A 91 -6.70 -1.27 7.03
CA TYR A 91 -8.05 -1.31 7.58
C TYR A 91 -8.85 -0.04 7.28
N TRP A 92 -8.19 1.12 7.25
CA TRP A 92 -8.82 2.38 6.87
C TRP A 92 -9.50 2.29 5.50
N ILE A 93 -8.78 1.76 4.50
CA ILE A 93 -9.29 1.63 3.14
C ILE A 93 -10.46 0.63 3.06
N ARG A 94 -10.52 -0.35 3.96
CA ARG A 94 -11.58 -1.38 3.97
C ARG A 94 -12.80 -0.99 4.80
N PHE A 95 -12.62 -0.27 5.90
CA PHE A 95 -13.71 0.05 6.83
C PHE A 95 -14.39 1.39 6.54
N ILE A 96 -13.68 2.39 5.98
CA ILE A 96 -14.30 3.68 5.63
C ILE A 96 -15.50 3.52 4.69
N PRO A 97 -15.42 2.71 3.61
CA PRO A 97 -16.58 2.39 2.77
C PRO A 97 -17.81 1.92 3.56
N ILE A 98 -17.60 0.97 4.46
CA ILE A 98 -18.65 0.37 5.28
C ILE A 98 -19.25 1.42 6.22
N LEU A 99 -18.40 2.23 6.86
CA LEU A 99 -18.83 3.29 7.76
C LEU A 99 -19.67 4.34 7.03
N ILE A 100 -19.24 4.76 5.83
CA ILE A 100 -19.99 5.70 4.98
C ILE A 100 -21.37 5.12 4.65
N ASN A 101 -21.45 3.85 4.27
CA ASN A 101 -22.72 3.19 3.98
C ASN A 101 -23.65 3.12 5.19
N ILE A 102 -23.13 2.75 6.37
CA ILE A 102 -23.93 2.71 7.60
C ILE A 102 -24.49 4.11 7.93
N VAL A 103 -23.65 5.14 7.89
CA VAL A 103 -24.07 6.53 8.14
C VAL A 103 -25.09 7.00 7.10
N GLY A 104 -24.87 6.68 5.82
CA GLY A 104 -25.80 7.00 4.74
C GLY A 104 -27.17 6.36 4.92
N ILE A 105 -27.22 5.07 5.27
CA ILE A 105 -28.46 4.36 5.57
C ILE A 105 -29.17 4.99 6.77
N PHE A 106 -28.44 5.27 7.86
CA PHE A 106 -29.03 5.88 9.05
C PHE A 106 -29.60 7.28 8.75
N ALA A 107 -28.87 8.09 7.98
CA ALA A 107 -29.34 9.41 7.54
C ALA A 107 -30.59 9.32 6.66
N LEU A 108 -30.67 8.32 5.77
CA LEU A 108 -31.88 8.05 4.97
C LEU A 108 -33.06 7.65 5.86
N LEU A 109 -32.86 6.73 6.81
CA LEU A 109 -33.90 6.27 7.74
C LEU A 109 -34.51 7.42 8.55
N LEU A 110 -33.68 8.34 9.05
CA LEU A 110 -34.15 9.52 9.80
C LEU A 110 -34.97 10.49 8.94
N ASN A 111 -34.72 10.53 7.63
CA ASN A 111 -35.34 11.49 6.71
C ASN A 111 -36.43 10.87 5.82
N LEU A 112 -36.83 9.61 6.04
CA LEU A 112 -37.81 8.88 5.21
C LEU A 112 -39.12 9.65 4.95
N LYS A 113 -39.59 10.44 5.91
CA LYS A 113 -40.82 11.24 5.76
C LYS A 113 -40.70 12.37 4.72
N ASN A 114 -39.48 12.82 4.44
CA ASN A 114 -39.17 13.91 3.52
C ASN A 114 -38.68 13.40 2.14
N ILE A 115 -38.55 12.08 1.96
CA ILE A 115 -38.08 11.49 0.71
C ILE A 115 -39.30 11.26 -0.19
N ASP A 116 -39.33 11.97 -1.32
CA ASP A 116 -40.36 11.79 -2.34
C ASP A 116 -40.35 10.35 -2.87
N LYS A 117 -41.52 9.71 -2.94
CA LYS A 117 -41.68 8.32 -3.38
C LYS A 117 -41.23 8.11 -4.84
N ASN A 118 -41.22 9.17 -5.65
CA ASN A 118 -40.71 9.15 -7.02
C ASN A 118 -39.18 9.02 -7.12
N ILE A 119 -38.45 9.09 -6.00
CA ILE A 119 -36.99 8.90 -5.97
C ILE A 119 -36.62 7.43 -6.19
N PHE A 120 -37.49 6.45 -5.97
CA PHE A 120 -37.20 5.03 -6.21
C PHE A 120 -37.39 4.60 -7.68
N THR A 121 -36.72 5.31 -8.60
CA THR A 121 -36.67 4.94 -10.03
C THR A 121 -35.38 4.18 -10.37
N ILE A 122 -35.34 3.54 -11.55
CA ILE A 122 -34.16 2.84 -12.09
C ILE A 122 -32.89 3.72 -12.04
N LYS A 123 -33.02 5.04 -12.25
CA LYS A 123 -31.92 6.00 -12.16
C LYS A 123 -31.26 6.02 -10.78
N SER A 124 -32.05 5.89 -9.71
CA SER A 124 -31.54 5.87 -8.34
C SER A 124 -30.81 4.57 -8.02
N PHE A 125 -31.27 3.45 -8.58
CA PHE A 125 -30.54 2.17 -8.51
C PHE A 125 -29.16 2.27 -9.16
N ILE A 126 -29.06 2.91 -10.32
CA ILE A 126 -27.78 3.15 -11.01
C ILE A 126 -26.85 4.03 -10.15
N ILE A 127 -27.38 5.09 -9.55
CA ILE A 127 -26.59 5.97 -8.68
C ILE A 127 -26.04 5.20 -7.47
N VAL A 128 -26.87 4.44 -6.77
CA VAL A 128 -26.44 3.62 -5.62
C VAL A 128 -25.37 2.61 -6.05
N PHE A 129 -25.58 1.92 -7.17
CA PHE A 129 -24.62 0.97 -7.70
C PHE A 129 -23.26 1.62 -8.04
N MET A 130 -23.27 2.82 -8.64
CA MET A 130 -22.06 3.57 -8.94
C MET A 130 -21.32 4.03 -7.67
N VAL A 131 -22.06 4.44 -6.64
CA VAL A 131 -21.49 4.81 -5.33
C VAL A 131 -20.81 3.59 -4.69
N GLU A 132 -21.47 2.43 -4.67
CA GLU A 132 -20.89 1.21 -4.10
C GLU A 132 -19.64 0.76 -4.86
N LEU A 133 -19.66 0.81 -6.20
CA LEU A 133 -18.48 0.55 -7.01
C LEU A 133 -17.34 1.49 -6.64
N PHE A 134 -17.62 2.79 -6.51
CA PHE A 134 -16.62 3.78 -6.11
C PHE A 134 -16.04 3.50 -4.71
N LEU A 135 -16.88 3.08 -3.76
CA LEU A 135 -16.48 2.77 -2.40
C LEU A 135 -15.62 1.49 -2.31
N LEU A 136 -15.88 0.47 -3.13
CA LEU A 136 -15.15 -0.80 -3.13
C LEU A 136 -13.90 -0.78 -4.04
N PHE A 137 -13.86 0.09 -5.04
CA PHE A 137 -12.75 0.22 -5.98
C PHE A 137 -11.36 0.42 -5.33
N PRO A 138 -11.22 1.23 -4.26
CA PRO A 138 -9.96 1.37 -3.52
C PRO A 138 -9.36 0.05 -3.04
N ILE A 139 -10.18 -0.95 -2.71
CA ILE A 139 -9.70 -2.27 -2.25
C ILE A 139 -8.94 -2.96 -3.38
N LEU A 140 -9.50 -2.99 -4.60
CA LEU A 140 -8.85 -3.55 -5.78
C LEU A 140 -7.55 -2.80 -6.11
N LEU A 141 -7.62 -1.46 -6.07
CA LEU A 141 -6.45 -0.61 -6.32
C LEU A 141 -5.29 -0.91 -5.35
N THR A 142 -5.58 -1.19 -4.07
CA THR A 142 -4.51 -1.50 -3.11
C THR A 142 -3.79 -2.81 -3.41
N GLU A 143 -4.49 -3.84 -3.89
CA GLU A 143 -3.86 -5.10 -4.30
C GLU A 143 -3.00 -4.93 -5.56
N MET A 144 -3.47 -4.14 -6.53
CA MET A 144 -2.67 -3.79 -7.71
C MET A 144 -1.41 -3.00 -7.32
N LYS A 145 -1.56 -2.02 -6.42
CA LYS A 145 -0.45 -1.22 -5.91
C LYS A 145 0.56 -2.08 -5.14
N LYS A 146 0.11 -3.07 -4.36
CA LYS A 146 0.97 -4.05 -3.69
C LYS A 146 1.83 -4.83 -4.67
N ARG A 147 1.23 -5.36 -5.75
CA ARG A 147 1.95 -6.10 -6.79
C ARG A 147 2.96 -5.20 -7.51
N LYS A 148 2.57 -3.96 -7.84
CA LYS A 148 3.48 -2.99 -8.47
C LYS A 148 4.66 -2.64 -7.56
N PHE A 149 4.40 -2.42 -6.27
CA PHE A 149 5.43 -2.14 -5.28
C PHE A 149 6.41 -3.33 -5.12
N GLU A 150 5.91 -4.56 -5.04
CA GLU A 150 6.75 -5.76 -5.01
C GLU A 150 7.62 -5.87 -6.27
N LYS A 151 7.02 -5.68 -7.46
CA LYS A 151 7.76 -5.73 -8.73
C LYS A 151 8.87 -4.67 -8.76
N GLU A 152 8.57 -3.44 -8.34
CA GLU A 152 9.56 -2.36 -8.28
C GLU A 152 10.73 -2.68 -7.34
N PHE A 153 10.44 -3.26 -6.16
CA PHE A 153 11.45 -3.76 -5.23
C PHE A 153 12.35 -4.82 -5.85
N LEU A 154 11.75 -5.85 -6.47
CA LEU A 154 12.49 -6.93 -7.12
C LEU A 154 13.36 -6.42 -8.28
N THR A 155 12.79 -5.59 -9.16
CA THR A 155 13.50 -5.07 -10.35
C THR A 155 14.66 -4.15 -9.97
N LYS A 156 14.44 -3.17 -9.08
CA LYS A 156 15.50 -2.20 -8.70
C LYS A 156 16.67 -2.83 -7.94
N LEU A 157 16.43 -3.96 -7.26
CA LEU A 157 17.44 -4.70 -6.51
C LEU A 157 17.91 -5.99 -7.22
N LYS A 158 17.50 -6.18 -8.48
CA LYS A 158 17.85 -7.35 -9.30
C LYS A 158 17.66 -8.68 -8.56
N ILE A 159 16.52 -8.83 -7.88
CA ILE A 159 16.19 -10.03 -7.12
C ILE A 159 15.44 -10.99 -8.04
N ASN A 160 16.07 -12.12 -8.33
CA ASN A 160 15.48 -13.20 -9.10
C ASN A 160 14.60 -14.06 -8.19
N ASN A 161 13.34 -14.18 -8.59
CA ASN A 161 12.34 -14.99 -7.92
C ASN A 161 11.96 -16.18 -8.82
N ASN A 162 12.74 -17.25 -8.74
CA ASN A 162 12.57 -18.46 -9.57
C ASN A 162 11.29 -19.28 -9.23
N TYR A 163 10.40 -18.75 -8.37
CA TYR A 163 9.24 -19.47 -7.83
C TYR A 163 7.90 -18.78 -8.16
N ARG A 164 7.85 -17.94 -9.19
CA ARG A 164 6.62 -17.21 -9.56
C ARG A 164 6.41 -17.17 -11.07
#